data_AF-A0A940KX12-F1
#
_entry.id   AF-A0A940KX12-F1
#
_cell.length_a   1.000
_cell.length_b   1.000
_cell.length_c   1.000
_cell.angle_alpha   90.00
_cell.angle_beta   90.00
_cell.angle_gamma   90.00
#
_symmetry.space_group_name_H-M   'P 1'
#
loop_
_entity.id
_entity.type
_entity.pdbx_description
1 polymer ?
#
loop_
_entity_poly.entity_id
_entity_poly.type
_entity_poly.pdbx_seq_one_letter_code
_entity_poly.pdbx_strand_id
1 'polypeptide(L)'
;MSYDIGIGRCTEVSGDTVVVKLESVMVKRLSPDHPWQRSGTSLLRLNRNLCSATRPPEPDRELYVDRAALSKRAMGALDLAGDGATISVDLRALLNDLDPQPSAGPSAKGGRTADRKAASR
;
A
#
# COMPACT_ATOMS: atom_id res chain seq x y z
N MET A 1 -0.69 7.90 14.43
CA MET A 1 -1.39 6.81 13.69
C MET A 1 -0.49 6.40 12.54
N SER A 2 0.14 5.22 12.61
CA SER A 2 0.78 4.62 11.44
C SER A 2 -0.27 3.78 10.72
N TYR A 3 -0.24 3.79 9.39
CA TYR A 3 -1.08 2.94 8.56
C TYR A 3 -0.21 2.29 7.49
N ASP A 4 -0.64 1.12 7.08
CA ASP A 4 0.00 0.36 6.02
C ASP A 4 -0.56 0.78 4.66
N ILE A 5 0.29 0.75 3.63
CA ILE A 5 -0.09 1.09 2.26
C ILE A 5 -0.02 -0.19 1.44
N GLY A 6 -1.15 -0.62 0.87
CA GLY A 6 -1.18 -1.70 -0.11
C GLY A 6 -0.63 -1.19 -1.45
N ILE A 7 0.41 -1.86 -1.98
CA ILE A 7 1.10 -1.40 -3.20
C ILE A 7 0.98 -2.35 -4.38
N GLY A 8 0.53 -3.59 -4.15
CA GLY A 8 0.35 -4.57 -5.21
C GLY A 8 0.52 -6.00 -4.71
N ARG A 9 0.67 -6.95 -5.65
CA ARG A 9 0.79 -8.37 -5.34
C ARG A 9 2.25 -8.77 -5.19
N CYS A 10 2.64 -9.29 -4.04
CA CYS A 10 3.96 -9.85 -3.83
C CYS A 10 4.13 -11.08 -4.73
N THR A 11 5.21 -11.10 -5.51
CA THR A 11 5.53 -12.22 -6.41
C THR A 11 6.63 -13.08 -5.82
N GLU A 12 7.57 -12.48 -5.07
CA GLU A 12 8.73 -13.17 -4.53
C GLU A 12 9.20 -12.51 -3.24
N VAL A 13 9.62 -13.32 -2.27
CA VAL A 13 10.31 -12.90 -1.05
C VAL A 13 11.61 -13.68 -0.97
N SER A 14 12.75 -12.99 -1.09
CA SER A 14 14.08 -13.60 -1.09
C SER A 14 15.01 -12.84 -0.15
N GLY A 15 15.26 -13.42 1.03
CA GLY A 15 16.05 -12.79 2.09
C GLY A 15 15.49 -11.44 2.51
N ASP A 16 16.28 -10.39 2.29
CA ASP A 16 15.91 -8.99 2.57
C ASP A 16 15.26 -8.28 1.38
N THR A 17 15.03 -8.96 0.26
CA THR A 17 14.42 -8.39 -0.94
C THR A 17 13.02 -8.93 -1.15
N VAL A 18 12.09 -8.02 -1.45
CA VAL A 18 10.71 -8.36 -1.83
C VAL A 18 10.46 -7.84 -3.23
N VAL A 19 9.88 -8.69 -4.08
CA VAL A 19 9.43 -8.34 -5.41
C VAL A 19 7.91 -8.25 -5.40
N VAL A 20 7.38 -7.15 -5.91
CA VAL A 20 5.94 -6.88 -5.97
C VAL A 20 5.55 -6.43 -7.37
N LYS A 21 4.48 -7.01 -7.88
CA LYS A 21 3.81 -6.56 -9.10
C LYS A 21 2.91 -5.39 -8.76
N LEU A 22 3.24 -4.23 -9.32
CA LEU A 22 2.56 -2.98 -9.01
C LEU A 22 1.25 -2.83 -9.79
N GLU A 23 0.29 -2.20 -9.12
CA GLU A 23 -0.90 -1.64 -9.74
C GLU A 23 -0.54 -0.38 -10.55
N SER A 24 -1.28 -0.10 -11.64
CA SER A 24 -1.02 1.02 -12.53
C SER A 24 -1.01 2.38 -11.84
N VAL A 25 -1.83 2.53 -10.80
CA VAL A 25 -1.88 3.73 -9.96
C VAL A 25 -0.57 3.94 -9.18
N MET A 26 0.09 2.86 -8.73
CA MET A 26 1.36 2.95 -8.00
C MET A 26 2.51 3.26 -8.96
N VAL A 27 2.50 2.67 -10.16
CA VAL A 27 3.49 2.96 -11.21
C VAL A 27 3.44 4.44 -11.60
N LYS A 28 2.23 4.99 -11.81
CA LYS A 28 2.05 6.40 -12.14
C LYS A 28 2.58 7.35 -11.06
N ARG A 29 2.48 6.96 -9.78
CA ARG A 29 3.03 7.74 -8.65
C ARG A 29 4.56 7.71 -8.61
N LEU A 30 5.15 6.54 -8.82
CA LEU A 30 6.60 6.34 -8.77
C LEU A 30 7.33 6.91 -9.98
N SER A 31 6.66 6.94 -11.13
CA SER A 31 7.28 7.32 -12.40
C SER A 31 6.28 8.07 -13.29
N PRO A 32 5.89 9.31 -12.91
CA PRO A 32 4.87 10.08 -13.63
C PRO A 32 5.29 10.48 -15.06
N ASP A 33 6.60 10.65 -15.29
CA ASP A 33 7.16 11.07 -16.58
C ASP A 33 7.25 9.94 -17.62
N HIS A 34 7.05 8.68 -17.22
CA HIS A 34 7.12 7.56 -18.15
C HIS A 34 5.73 7.18 -18.67
N PRO A 35 5.56 6.98 -19.99
CA PRO A 35 4.31 6.49 -20.54
C PRO A 35 4.03 5.10 -20.00
N TRP A 36 2.89 4.97 -19.28
CA TRP A 36 2.43 3.71 -18.73
C TRP A 36 2.27 2.67 -19.85
N GLN A 37 2.98 1.54 -19.75
CA GLN A 37 2.97 0.51 -20.79
C GLN A 37 1.79 -0.47 -20.64
N ARG A 38 1.72 -1.23 -19.53
CA ARG A 38 0.63 -2.19 -19.26
C ARG A 38 0.43 -2.39 -17.75
N SER A 39 -0.82 -2.60 -17.34
CA SER A 39 -1.16 -2.99 -15.97
C SER A 39 -0.46 -4.31 -15.62
N GLY A 40 0.27 -4.35 -14.51
CA GLY A 40 0.76 -5.60 -13.95
C GLY A 40 1.96 -6.23 -14.66
N THR A 41 2.64 -5.52 -15.57
CA THR A 41 3.99 -5.95 -16.01
C THR A 41 5.08 -5.33 -15.14
N SER A 42 4.77 -4.21 -14.47
CA SER A 42 5.76 -3.50 -13.67
C SER A 42 6.06 -4.22 -12.35
N LEU A 43 7.34 -4.48 -12.11
CA LEU A 43 7.84 -5.13 -10.92
C LEU A 43 8.65 -4.13 -10.10
N LEU A 44 8.37 -4.06 -8.80
CA LEU A 44 9.15 -3.26 -7.86
C LEU A 44 9.91 -4.18 -6.93
N ARG A 45 11.20 -3.90 -6.78
CA ARG A 45 12.08 -4.53 -5.82
C ARG A 45 12.35 -3.55 -4.68
N LEU A 46 12.07 -3.97 -3.46
CA LEU A 46 12.30 -3.17 -2.26
C LEU A 46 12.85 -4.02 -1.12
N ASN A 47 13.41 -3.35 -0.13
CA ASN A 47 13.92 -4.01 1.06
C ASN A 47 12.76 -4.42 1.98
N ARG A 48 12.79 -5.65 2.49
CA ARG A 48 11.80 -6.22 3.41
C ARG A 48 11.58 -5.36 4.67
N ASN A 49 12.59 -4.62 5.12
CA ASN A 49 12.49 -3.74 6.28
C ASN A 49 11.54 -2.54 6.06
N LEU A 50 11.10 -2.30 4.82
CA LEU A 50 10.09 -1.30 4.49
C LEU A 50 8.66 -1.88 4.52
N CYS A 51 8.52 -3.21 4.58
CA CYS A 51 7.24 -3.88 4.66
C CYS A 51 6.62 -3.71 6.05
N SER A 52 5.30 -3.84 6.12
CA SER A 52 4.56 -3.79 7.37
C SER A 52 4.99 -4.91 8.33
N ALA A 53 5.24 -4.56 9.59
CA ALA A 53 5.50 -5.53 10.66
C ALA A 53 4.23 -6.30 11.06
N THR A 54 3.06 -5.68 10.90
CA THR A 54 1.75 -6.29 11.19
C THR A 54 1.24 -7.17 10.05
N ARG A 55 1.64 -6.88 8.81
CA ARG A 55 1.26 -7.62 7.61
C ARG A 55 2.51 -8.02 6.84
N PRO A 56 3.16 -9.13 7.22
CA PRO A 56 4.41 -9.54 6.61
C PRO A 56 4.22 -9.84 5.10
N PRO A 57 5.26 -9.65 4.29
CA PRO A 57 5.24 -10.00 2.88
C PRO A 57 5.07 -11.51 2.70
N GLU A 58 4.08 -11.91 1.92
CA GLU A 58 3.84 -13.31 1.55
C GLU A 58 3.68 -13.42 0.03
N PRO A 59 4.30 -14.43 -0.63
CA PRO A 59 4.10 -14.67 -2.05
C PRO A 59 2.61 -14.83 -2.40
N ASP A 60 2.22 -14.30 -3.56
CA ASP A 60 0.85 -14.28 -4.09
C ASP A 60 -0.19 -13.53 -3.25
N ARG A 61 0.24 -12.83 -2.18
CA ARG A 61 -0.62 -11.97 -1.36
C ARG A 61 -0.38 -10.50 -1.67
N GLU A 62 -1.31 -9.67 -1.21
CA GLU A 62 -1.13 -8.22 -1.26
C GLU A 62 0.00 -7.78 -0.32
N LEU A 63 0.92 -6.98 -0.84
CA LEU A 63 2.04 -6.44 -0.10
C LEU A 63 1.68 -5.11 0.54
N TYR A 64 1.98 -5.01 1.82
CA TYR A 64 1.77 -3.82 2.64
C TYR A 64 3.10 -3.24 3.08
N VAL A 65 3.28 -1.93 2.89
CA VAL A 65 4.47 -1.19 3.32
C VAL A 65 4.13 -0.20 4.43
N ASP A 66 5.05 -0.06 5.38
CA ASP A 66 4.88 0.84 6.52
C ASP A 66 5.13 2.29 6.08
N ARG A 67 4.14 3.17 6.26
CA ARG A 67 4.27 4.61 6.00
C ARG A 67 5.49 5.21 6.72
N ALA A 68 5.72 4.85 7.99
CA ALA A 68 6.83 5.38 8.78
C ALA A 68 8.18 4.96 8.19
N ALA A 69 8.28 3.72 7.69
CA ALA A 69 9.49 3.26 7.01
C ALA A 69 9.71 4.02 5.68
N LEU A 70 8.65 4.23 4.90
CA LEU A 70 8.70 5.01 3.65
C LEU A 70 8.97 6.49 3.85
N SER A 71 8.63 7.07 5.01
CA SER A 71 8.91 8.48 5.29
C SER A 71 10.41 8.78 5.35
N LYS A 72 11.24 7.79 5.67
CA LYS A 72 12.70 7.86 5.56
C LYS A 72 13.09 7.66 4.08
N ARG A 73 14.24 8.19 3.65
CA ARG A 73 14.63 8.10 2.23
C ARG A 73 14.76 6.62 1.88
N ALA A 74 13.83 6.12 1.09
CA ALA A 74 13.67 4.71 0.79
C ALA A 74 13.71 4.52 -0.72
N MET A 75 14.73 3.83 -1.21
CA MET A 75 14.93 3.59 -2.63
C MET A 75 14.42 2.20 -2.99
N GLY A 76 13.76 2.09 -4.13
CA GLY A 76 13.38 0.82 -4.75
C GLY A 76 13.90 0.74 -6.18
N ALA A 77 13.93 -0.47 -6.72
CA ALA A 77 14.24 -0.71 -8.13
C ALA A 77 12.95 -1.07 -8.87
N LEU A 78 12.49 -0.19 -9.75
CA LEU A 78 11.27 -0.35 -10.53
C LEU A 78 11.61 -0.81 -11.94
N ASP A 79 11.16 -2.00 -12.30
CA ASP A 79 11.07 -2.47 -13.68
C ASP A 79 9.71 -2.04 -14.23
N LEU A 80 9.70 -1.13 -15.20
CA LEU A 80 8.47 -0.61 -15.81
C LEU A 80 7.87 -1.59 -16.82
N ALA A 81 8.72 -2.29 -17.58
CA ALA A 81 8.34 -3.12 -18.72
C ALA A 81 8.17 -4.60 -18.36
N GLY A 82 8.71 -5.04 -17.24
CA GLY A 82 8.82 -6.46 -16.86
C GLY A 82 9.89 -7.19 -17.67
N ASP A 83 10.86 -6.47 -18.23
CA ASP A 83 11.94 -6.99 -19.08
C ASP A 83 13.28 -7.16 -18.33
N GLY A 84 13.30 -6.81 -17.04
CA GLY A 84 14.47 -6.83 -16.18
C GLY A 84 15.23 -5.50 -16.11
N ALA A 85 14.87 -4.48 -16.91
CA ALA A 85 15.49 -3.17 -16.85
C ALA A 85 14.90 -2.33 -15.71
N THR A 86 15.65 -2.20 -14.62
CA THR A 86 15.21 -1.46 -13.43
C THR A 86 15.73 -0.02 -13.39
N ILE A 87 14.87 0.92 -13.02
CA ILE A 87 15.21 2.29 -12.63
C ILE A 87 15.14 2.47 -11.12
N SER A 88 15.99 3.32 -10.55
CA SER A 88 15.91 3.67 -9.13
C SER A 88 14.80 4.70 -8.90
N VAL A 89 13.88 4.40 -7.98
CA VAL A 89 12.75 5.28 -7.64
C VAL A 89 12.70 5.58 -6.15
N ASP A 90 12.26 6.79 -5.80
CA ASP A 90 11.97 7.16 -4.41
C ASP A 90 10.59 6.66 -4.00
N LEU A 91 10.58 5.69 -3.09
CA LEU A 91 9.36 5.08 -2.57
C LEU A 91 8.54 6.06 -1.72
N ARG A 92 9.11 7.20 -1.31
CA ARG A 92 8.35 8.32 -0.75
C ARG A 92 7.28 8.83 -1.69
N ALA A 93 7.46 8.70 -3.01
CA ALA A 93 6.45 9.12 -3.98
C ALA A 93 5.14 8.33 -3.84
N LEU A 94 5.14 7.14 -3.24
CA LEU A 94 3.92 6.39 -2.91
C LEU A 94 3.08 7.10 -1.84
N LEU A 95 3.70 7.96 -1.02
CA LEU A 95 3.03 8.74 0.01
C LEU A 95 2.28 9.95 -0.55
N ASN A 96 2.63 10.40 -1.76
CA ASN A 96 1.98 11.52 -2.41
C ASN A 96 0.54 11.13 -2.80
N ASP A 97 -0.41 12.02 -2.56
CA ASP A 97 -1.83 11.83 -2.88
C ASP A 97 -2.47 10.57 -2.26
N LEU A 98 -1.96 10.09 -1.12
CA LEU A 98 -2.73 9.21 -0.26
C LEU A 98 -3.78 10.05 0.47
N ASP A 99 -4.99 10.08 -0.04
CA ASP A 99 -6.14 10.39 0.80
C ASP A 99 -6.17 9.31 1.88
N PRO A 100 -5.94 9.64 3.17
CA PRO A 100 -6.00 8.64 4.22
C PRO A 100 -7.45 8.16 4.26
N GLN A 101 -7.72 6.97 3.69
CA GLN A 101 -9.02 6.35 3.92
C GLN A 101 -9.16 6.22 5.43
N PRO A 102 -10.16 6.87 6.06
CA PRO A 102 -10.37 6.71 7.47
C PRO A 102 -10.58 5.21 7.71
N SER A 103 -9.75 4.63 8.59
CA SER A 103 -9.94 3.26 9.04
C SER A 103 -11.41 3.10 9.40
N ALA A 104 -12.07 2.08 8.83
CA ALA A 104 -13.44 1.76 9.20
C ALA A 104 -13.44 1.52 10.71
N GLY A 105 -13.88 2.52 11.46
CA GLY A 105 -14.01 2.43 12.91
C GLY A 105 -14.92 1.24 13.22
N PRO A 106 -14.69 0.52 14.33
CA PRO A 106 -15.55 -0.58 14.72
C PRO A 106 -16.99 -0.08 14.72
N SER A 107 -17.87 -0.77 13.97
CA SER A 107 -19.29 -0.42 13.90
C SER A 107 -19.85 -0.44 15.32
N ALA A 108 -19.98 0.73 15.93
CA ALA A 108 -20.69 0.89 17.18
C ALA A 108 -22.15 0.53 16.91
N LYS A 109 -22.53 -0.70 17.27
CA LYS A 109 -23.93 -1.11 17.39
C LYS A 109 -24.51 -0.41 18.63
N GLY A 110 -24.72 0.89 18.51
CA GLY A 110 -25.30 1.75 19.53
C GLY A 110 -26.78 1.45 19.70
N GLY A 111 -27.13 1.03 20.91
CA GLY A 111 -28.48 0.66 21.31
C GLY A 111 -29.49 1.80 21.18
N ARG A 112 -30.72 1.44 20.76
CA ARG A 112 -31.89 2.28 20.99
C ARG A 112 -32.59 1.78 22.24
N THR A 113 -32.22 2.36 23.37
CA THR A 113 -33.05 2.41 24.57
C THR A 113 -34.28 3.25 24.20
N ALA A 114 -35.45 2.62 24.08
CA ALA A 114 -36.71 3.31 23.84
C ALA A 114 -37.14 4.01 25.14
N ASP A 115 -37.05 5.34 25.12
CA ASP A 115 -37.53 6.24 26.16
C ASP A 115 -39.06 6.15 26.24
N ARG A 116 -39.58 5.71 27.40
CA ARG A 116 -41.01 5.74 27.72
C ARG A 116 -41.36 7.12 28.28
N LYS A 117 -42.13 7.90 27.53
CA LYS A 117 -42.83 9.10 28.00
C LYS A 117 -44.03 9.37 27.08
N ALA A 118 -45.26 9.68 27.46
CA ALA A 118 -46.05 9.64 28.69
C ALA A 118 -47.51 10.03 28.31
N ALA A 119 -48.43 9.86 29.26
CA ALA A 119 -49.61 10.71 29.51
C ALA A 119 -50.95 10.44 28.78
N SER A 120 -51.89 9.94 29.58
CA SER A 120 -53.26 10.39 29.83
C SER A 120 -54.01 11.27 28.81
N ARG A 121 -55.19 10.79 28.41
CA ARG A 121 -56.48 11.49 28.57
C ARG A 121 -57.64 10.49 28.49
#